data_AF-A0A221K459-F1
#
_entry.id   AF-A0A221K459-F1
#
_cell.length_a   1.000
_cell.length_b   1.000
_cell.length_c   1.000
_cell.angle_alpha   90.00
_cell.angle_beta   90.00
_cell.angle_gamma   90.00
#
_symmetry.space_group_name_H-M   'P 1'
#
loop_
_entity.id
_entity.type
_entity.pdbx_description
1 polymer ?
#
loop_
_entity_poly.entity_id
_entity_poly.type
_entity_poly.pdbx_seq_one_letter_code
_entity_poly.pdbx_strand_id
1 'polypeptide(L)'
;MPDNTSSASEMRQAGERLVLGGIAAIVAILLAAAIVLFLTLPDAGAFNAQVERIFIENADLTSQSEIKLLEILAQSGTAFSATLNSYRLVIFVLLTFATALLVAALVFLVMLVGMGRRLAQIERAGIEVNSLLISREENTVYLNNLGFKLTDAAMETMSILAEARMDDDVLSGVEIEAIISGRDASDCEEAAGATRIKRLRDTLGNQIVSELLVKNIARRGYMLAVGKDVIKVI
;
A
#
# COMPACT_ATOMS: atom_id res chain seq x y z
N MET A 1 -22.78 -20.11 20.12
CA MET A 1 -21.95 -18.88 20.13
C MET A 1 -21.51 -18.65 18.70
N PRO A 2 -21.93 -17.56 18.02
CA PRO A 2 -21.46 -17.25 16.68
C PRO A 2 -20.11 -16.50 16.77
N ASP A 3 -19.16 -16.91 15.95
CA ASP A 3 -17.81 -16.34 15.89
C ASP A 3 -17.80 -14.92 15.30
N ASN A 4 -16.97 -14.07 15.91
CA ASN A 4 -16.81 -12.65 15.62
C ASN A 4 -16.26 -12.41 14.19
N THR A 5 -17.13 -12.10 13.23
CA THR A 5 -16.76 -11.58 11.90
C THR A 5 -16.31 -10.10 11.92
N SER A 6 -15.94 -9.56 13.08
CA SER A 6 -15.65 -8.12 13.32
C SER A 6 -14.26 -7.65 12.84
N SER A 7 -13.29 -8.56 12.73
CA SER A 7 -11.88 -8.15 12.84
C SER A 7 -11.28 -7.44 11.62
N ALA A 8 -11.78 -7.65 10.40
CA ALA A 8 -11.10 -7.17 9.18
C ALA A 8 -11.61 -5.79 8.72
N SER A 9 -12.90 -5.49 8.88
CA SER A 9 -13.50 -4.20 8.54
C SER A 9 -13.15 -3.12 9.55
N GLU A 10 -13.15 -3.45 10.85
CA GLU A 10 -12.81 -2.52 11.92
C GLU A 10 -11.33 -2.09 11.88
N MET A 11 -10.41 -3.01 11.57
CA MET A 11 -8.99 -2.66 11.39
C MET A 11 -8.74 -1.74 10.20
N ARG A 12 -9.48 -1.90 9.09
CA ARG A 12 -9.39 -1.01 7.93
C ARG A 12 -9.94 0.39 8.24
N GLN A 13 -11.09 0.48 8.91
CA GLN A 13 -11.66 1.76 9.34
C GLN A 13 -10.80 2.46 10.40
N ALA A 14 -10.19 1.72 11.32
CA ALA A 14 -9.29 2.28 12.33
C ALA A 14 -8.03 2.90 11.69
N GLY A 15 -7.46 2.23 10.68
CA GLY A 15 -6.32 2.75 9.93
C GLY A 15 -6.64 4.04 9.15
N GLU A 16 -7.81 4.10 8.51
CA GLU A 16 -8.25 5.29 7.77
C GLU A 16 -8.52 6.48 8.71
N ARG A 17 -9.17 6.23 9.86
CA ARG A 17 -9.43 7.25 10.87
C ARG A 17 -8.15 7.76 11.54
N LEU A 18 -7.17 6.90 11.80
CA LEU A 18 -5.87 7.30 12.33
C LEU A 18 -5.14 8.24 11.37
N VAL A 19 -5.17 7.92 10.08
CA VAL A 19 -4.58 8.76 9.03
C VAL A 19 -5.28 10.11 8.94
N LEU A 20 -6.62 10.12 8.89
CA LEU A 20 -7.40 11.35 8.84
C LEU A 20 -7.16 12.22 10.08
N GLY A 21 -7.09 11.60 11.27
CA GLY A 21 -6.75 12.28 12.51
C GLY A 21 -5.33 12.86 12.51
N GLY A 22 -4.37 12.12 11.97
CA GLY A 22 -2.99 12.61 11.80
C GLY A 22 -2.88 13.80 10.86
N ILE A 23 -3.56 13.75 9.71
CA ILE A 23 -3.64 14.88 8.76
C ILE A 23 -4.28 16.10 9.46
N ALA A 24 -5.42 15.91 10.13
CA ALA A 24 -6.11 16.98 10.83
C ALA A 24 -5.24 17.62 11.93
N ALA A 25 -4.51 16.81 12.70
CA ALA A 25 -3.60 17.29 13.74
C ALA A 25 -2.45 18.13 13.16
N ILE A 26 -1.83 17.68 12.07
CA ILE A 26 -0.76 18.41 11.40
C ILE A 26 -1.28 19.73 10.84
N VAL A 27 -2.43 19.73 10.17
CA VAL A 27 -3.06 20.96 9.67
C VAL A 27 -3.37 21.92 10.81
N ALA A 28 -3.87 21.43 11.95
CA ALA A 28 -4.13 22.24 13.13
C ALA A 28 -2.84 22.86 13.72
N ILE A 29 -1.76 22.08 13.83
CA ILE A 29 -0.45 22.57 14.29
C ILE A 29 0.09 23.65 13.35
N LEU A 30 -0.02 23.43 12.04
CA LEU A 30 0.45 24.40 11.04
C LEU A 30 -0.36 25.69 11.06
N LEU A 31 -1.69 25.61 11.21
CA LEU A 31 -2.54 26.79 11.40
C LEU A 31 -2.19 27.54 12.69
N ALA A 32 -1.99 26.83 13.80
CA ALA A 32 -1.58 27.45 15.05
C ALA A 32 -0.22 28.14 14.92
N ALA A 33 0.76 27.49 14.27
CA ALA A 33 2.08 28.08 14.01
C ALA A 33 1.98 29.32 13.11
N ALA A 34 1.14 29.28 12.07
CA ALA A 34 0.89 30.42 11.20
C ALA A 34 0.28 31.61 11.96
N ILE A 35 -0.70 31.36 12.83
CA ILE A 35 -1.32 32.38 13.68
C ILE A 35 -0.28 32.98 14.63
N VAL A 36 0.49 32.15 15.34
CA VAL A 36 1.56 32.62 16.24
C VAL A 36 2.56 33.49 15.49
N LEU A 37 3.01 33.04 14.31
CA LEU A 37 3.94 33.81 13.49
C LEU A 37 3.38 35.20 13.15
N PHE A 38 2.11 35.28 12.72
CA PHE A 38 1.47 36.56 12.39
C PHE A 38 1.30 37.49 13.58
N LEU A 39 1.04 36.95 14.77
CA LEU A 39 0.97 37.72 16.01
C LEU A 39 2.33 38.23 16.46
N THR A 40 3.41 37.48 16.17
CA THR A 40 4.78 37.87 16.54
C THR A 40 5.46 38.81 15.54
N LEU A 41 4.96 38.90 14.30
CA LEU A 41 5.53 39.77 13.27
C LEU A 41 5.22 41.24 13.59
N PRO A 42 6.24 42.13 13.75
CA PRO A 42 6.03 43.54 14.01
C PRO A 42 5.17 44.19 12.93
N ASP A 43 4.31 45.11 13.36
CA ASP A 43 3.56 45.90 12.39
C ASP A 43 4.50 46.80 11.60
N ALA A 44 4.20 46.97 10.31
CA ALA A 44 5.04 47.76 9.42
C ALA A 44 5.07 49.23 9.86
N GLY A 45 4.05 49.73 10.57
CA GLY A 45 3.98 51.10 11.09
C GLY A 45 4.64 51.30 12.46
N ALA A 46 5.11 50.23 13.13
CA ALA A 46 5.60 50.30 14.51
C ALA A 46 6.78 51.28 14.68
N PHE A 47 7.65 51.38 13.67
CA PHE A 47 8.76 52.33 13.67
C PHE A 47 8.27 53.79 13.66
N ASN A 48 7.39 54.15 12.72
CA ASN A 48 6.86 55.51 12.63
C ASN A 48 6.07 55.90 13.88
N ALA A 49 5.28 54.98 14.43
CA ALA A 49 4.53 55.22 15.67
C ALA A 49 5.47 55.50 16.86
N GLN A 50 6.60 54.79 16.94
CA GLN A 50 7.59 55.01 17.99
C GLN A 50 8.32 56.37 17.81
N VAL A 51 8.65 56.74 16.57
CA VAL A 51 9.26 58.04 16.26
C VAL A 51 8.30 59.20 16.56
N GLU A 52 7.04 59.09 16.15
CA GLU A 52 5.98 60.07 16.45
C GLU A 52 5.82 60.27 17.96
N ARG A 53 5.76 59.16 18.71
CA ARG A 53 5.65 59.20 20.17
C ARG A 53 6.83 59.93 20.83
N ILE A 54 8.06 59.63 20.42
CA ILE A 54 9.26 60.30 20.95
C ILE A 54 9.21 61.80 20.68
N PHE A 55 8.74 62.24 19.51
CA PHE A 55 8.66 63.65 19.16
C PHE A 55 7.53 64.40 19.91
N ILE A 56 6.39 63.76 20.14
CA ILE A 56 5.29 64.36 20.92
C ILE A 56 5.66 64.49 22.41
N GLU A 57 6.36 63.49 22.96
CA GLU A 57 6.73 63.46 24.38
C GLU A 57 7.89 64.42 24.72
N ASN A 58 8.71 64.84 23.76
CA ASN A 58 9.86 65.72 23.98
C ASN A 58 9.61 67.15 23.47
N ALA A 59 9.35 68.08 24.39
CA ALA A 59 9.07 69.49 24.09
C ALA A 59 10.26 70.29 23.51
N ASP A 60 11.46 69.73 23.53
CA ASP A 60 12.71 70.39 23.08
C ASP A 60 13.02 70.17 21.58
N LEU A 61 12.19 69.40 20.85
CA LEU A 61 12.39 69.01 19.44
C LEU A 61 11.56 69.84 18.45
N THR A 62 11.37 71.14 18.73
CA THR A 62 10.50 72.02 17.92
C THR A 62 11.27 72.94 16.97
N SER A 63 12.60 72.86 16.92
CA SER A 63 13.40 73.71 16.04
C SER A 63 13.33 73.23 14.58
N GLN A 64 13.60 74.15 13.65
CA GLN A 64 13.48 73.87 12.21
C GLN A 64 14.40 72.74 11.74
N SER A 65 15.56 72.55 12.38
CA SER A 65 16.47 71.43 12.10
C SER A 65 15.90 70.08 12.55
N GLU A 66 15.28 70.01 13.73
CA GLU A 66 14.66 68.77 14.21
C GLU A 66 13.43 68.39 13.39
N ILE A 67 12.63 69.37 12.96
CA ILE A 67 11.46 69.14 12.08
C ILE A 67 11.92 68.54 10.74
N LYS A 68 13.01 69.03 10.16
CA LYS A 68 13.57 68.48 8.92
C LYS A 68 14.12 67.07 9.11
N LEU A 69 14.70 66.79 10.27
CA LEU A 69 15.17 65.47 10.64
C LEU A 69 14.01 64.48 10.81
N LEU A 70 12.90 64.92 11.41
CA LEU A 70 11.64 64.16 11.49
C LEU A 70 11.09 63.83 10.10
N GLU A 71 11.10 64.79 9.17
CA GLU A 71 10.64 64.58 7.79
C GLU A 71 11.46 63.48 7.08
N ILE A 72 12.80 63.52 7.23
CA ILE A 72 13.69 62.50 6.68
C ILE A 72 13.45 61.14 7.35
N LEU A 73 13.26 61.11 8.67
CA LEU A 73 12.96 59.88 9.43
C LEU A 73 11.60 59.28 9.03
N ALA A 74 10.59 60.12 8.80
CA ALA A 74 9.27 59.69 8.37
C ALA A 74 9.30 59.14 6.93
N GLN A 75 10.03 59.80 6.01
CA GLN A 75 10.24 59.29 4.65
C GLN A 75 11.05 57.98 4.64
N SER A 76 12.11 57.89 5.44
CA SER A 76 12.92 56.67 5.57
C SER A 76 12.13 55.54 6.23
N GLY A 77 11.34 55.87 7.25
CA GLY A 77 10.48 54.94 7.98
C GLY A 77 9.33 54.41 7.15
N THR A 78 8.70 55.24 6.31
CA THR A 78 7.67 54.79 5.35
C THR A 78 8.25 53.86 4.28
N ALA A 79 9.45 54.15 3.76
CA ALA A 79 10.14 53.25 2.84
C ALA A 79 10.51 51.90 3.49
N PHE A 80 10.99 51.93 4.74
CA PHE A 80 11.29 50.73 5.52
C PHE A 80 10.01 49.92 5.82
N SER A 81 8.92 50.59 6.17
CA SER A 81 7.59 50.01 6.39
C SER A 81 7.10 49.27 5.14
N ALA A 82 7.22 49.88 3.96
CA ALA A 82 6.86 49.25 2.69
C ALA A 82 7.69 47.97 2.43
N THR A 83 8.96 47.99 2.82
CA THR A 83 9.85 46.83 2.70
C THR A 83 9.46 45.72 3.67
N LEU A 84 9.19 46.04 4.94
CA LEU A 84 8.71 45.07 5.94
C LEU A 84 7.38 44.43 5.54
N ASN A 85 6.47 45.22 4.97
CA ASN A 85 5.19 44.71 4.48
C ASN A 85 5.41 43.69 3.32
N SER A 86 6.33 43.99 2.42
CA SER A 86 6.72 43.08 1.33
C SER A 86 7.32 41.77 1.88
N TYR A 87 8.19 41.83 2.90
CA TYR A 87 8.73 40.64 3.54
C TYR A 87 7.67 39.81 4.26
N ARG A 88 6.72 40.43 4.97
CA ARG A 88 5.59 39.71 5.59
C ARG A 88 4.77 38.94 4.56
N LEU A 89 4.50 39.55 3.40
CA LEU A 89 3.77 38.89 2.31
C LEU A 89 4.55 37.70 1.75
N VAL A 90 5.84 37.86 1.47
CA VAL A 90 6.69 36.77 0.96
C VAL A 90 6.75 35.60 1.96
N ILE A 91 6.96 35.89 3.25
CA ILE A 91 6.98 34.88 4.30
C ILE A 91 5.64 34.12 4.36
N PHE A 92 4.51 34.83 4.25
CA PHE A 92 3.19 34.21 4.24
C PHE A 92 2.98 33.28 3.05
N VAL A 93 3.36 33.71 1.84
CA VAL A 93 3.26 32.88 0.64
C VAL A 93 4.14 31.65 0.76
N LEU A 94 5.39 31.81 1.19
CA LEU A 94 6.32 30.68 1.39
C LEU A 94 5.79 29.69 2.42
N LEU A 95 5.24 30.16 3.55
CA LEU A 95 4.66 29.31 4.58
C LEU A 95 3.44 28.55 4.06
N THR A 96 2.60 29.20 3.27
CA THR A 96 1.43 28.57 2.64
C THR A 96 1.85 27.47 1.67
N PHE A 97 2.84 27.72 0.82
CA PHE A 97 3.40 26.72 -0.09
C PHE A 97 4.05 25.55 0.64
N ALA A 98 4.86 25.82 1.67
CA ALA A 98 5.48 24.78 2.48
C ALA A 98 4.44 23.89 3.17
N THR A 99 3.37 24.49 3.71
CA THR A 99 2.25 23.78 4.33
C THR A 99 1.52 22.90 3.32
N ALA A 100 1.19 23.44 2.14
CA ALA A 100 0.52 22.68 1.08
C ALA A 100 1.38 21.50 0.59
N LEU A 101 2.69 21.71 0.41
CA LEU A 101 3.64 20.66 0.02
C LEU A 101 3.72 19.55 1.07
N LEU A 102 3.78 19.91 2.36
CA LEU A 102 3.82 18.92 3.45
C LEU A 102 2.55 18.08 3.50
N VAL A 103 1.38 18.71 3.36
CA VAL A 103 0.10 17.99 3.31
C VAL A 103 0.02 17.08 2.08
N ALA A 104 0.41 17.58 0.90
CA ALA A 104 0.43 16.78 -0.32
C ALA A 104 1.36 15.57 -0.21
N ALA A 105 2.57 15.74 0.32
CA ALA A 105 3.52 14.66 0.54
C ALA A 105 2.98 13.59 1.49
N LEU A 106 2.30 14.00 2.56
CA LEU A 106 1.69 13.08 3.52
C LEU A 106 0.55 12.26 2.89
N VAL A 107 -0.35 12.93 2.16
CA VAL A 107 -1.43 12.25 1.42
C VAL A 107 -0.86 11.25 0.42
N PHE A 108 0.20 11.64 -0.29
CA PHE A 108 0.87 10.76 -1.24
C PHE A 108 1.50 9.55 -0.56
N LEU A 109 2.16 9.74 0.58
CA LEU A 109 2.75 8.66 1.38
C LEU A 109 1.69 7.67 1.86
N VAL A 110 0.55 8.17 2.37
CA VAL A 110 -0.58 7.34 2.77
C VAL A 110 -1.11 6.53 1.59
N MET A 111 -1.32 7.16 0.44
CA MET A 111 -1.81 6.50 -0.76
C MET A 111 -0.84 5.41 -1.22
N LEU A 112 0.47 5.69 -1.19
CA LEU A 112 1.53 4.75 -1.55
C LEU A 112 1.53 3.54 -0.62
N VAL A 113 1.48 3.76 0.69
CA VAL A 113 1.38 2.67 1.69
C VAL A 113 0.11 1.85 1.48
N GLY A 114 -1.02 2.49 1.19
CA GLY A 114 -2.28 1.81 0.88
C GLY A 114 -2.18 0.94 -0.37
N MET A 115 -1.57 1.46 -1.44
CA MET A 115 -1.39 0.75 -2.70
C MET A 115 -0.37 -0.40 -2.57
N GLY A 116 0.74 -0.20 -1.85
CA GLY A 116 1.72 -1.24 -1.56
C GLY A 116 1.11 -2.42 -0.79
N ARG A 117 0.21 -2.14 0.16
CA ARG A 117 -0.54 -3.19 0.87
C ARG A 117 -1.50 -3.95 -0.06
N ARG A 118 -2.13 -3.27 -1.03
CA ARG A 118 -2.98 -3.93 -2.05
C ARG A 118 -2.16 -4.82 -2.97
N LEU A 119 -0.99 -4.35 -3.42
CA LEU A 119 -0.08 -5.14 -4.24
C LEU A 119 0.39 -6.40 -3.48
N ALA A 120 0.75 -6.30 -2.20
CA ALA A 120 1.12 -7.47 -1.39
C ALA A 120 -0.05 -8.46 -1.17
N GLN A 121 -1.29 -7.98 -1.14
CA GLN A 121 -2.48 -8.85 -1.10
C GLN A 121 -2.73 -9.52 -2.45
N ILE A 122 -2.53 -8.80 -3.55
CA ILE A 122 -2.62 -9.35 -4.92
C ILE A 122 -1.49 -10.34 -5.16
N GLU A 123 -0.29 -10.14 -4.65
CA GLU A 123 0.79 -11.11 -4.76
C GLU A 123 0.46 -12.43 -4.05
N ARG A 124 -0.31 -12.36 -2.95
CA ARG A 124 -0.81 -13.54 -2.22
C ARG A 124 -2.07 -14.16 -2.85
N ALA A 125 -2.93 -13.36 -3.48
CA ALA A 125 -4.18 -13.80 -4.09
C ALA A 125 -4.07 -14.05 -5.61
N GLY A 126 -2.95 -13.67 -6.23
CA GLY A 126 -2.78 -13.46 -7.67
C GLY A 126 -2.01 -14.54 -8.38
N ILE A 127 -2.10 -15.78 -7.92
CA ILE A 127 -2.10 -16.88 -8.89
C ILE A 127 -3.54 -17.37 -9.00
N GLU A 128 -4.42 -16.53 -9.54
CA GLU A 128 -5.61 -17.05 -10.19
C GLU A 128 -5.11 -17.82 -11.42
N VAL A 129 -5.27 -19.14 -11.40
CA VAL A 129 -4.78 -20.00 -12.49
C VAL A 129 -5.75 -19.84 -13.66
N ASN A 130 -5.42 -18.92 -14.58
CA ASN A 130 -6.20 -18.62 -15.78
C ASN A 130 -5.95 -19.65 -16.89
N SER A 131 -4.80 -20.32 -16.86
CA SER A 131 -4.48 -21.41 -17.78
C SER A 131 -3.62 -22.47 -17.09
N LEU A 132 -4.01 -23.73 -17.29
CA LEU A 132 -3.21 -24.91 -16.99
C LEU A 132 -3.01 -25.68 -18.28
N LEU A 133 -1.79 -25.68 -18.83
CA LEU A 133 -1.44 -26.45 -20.01
C LEU A 133 -0.46 -27.56 -19.66
N ILE A 134 -0.83 -28.78 -19.96
CA ILE A 134 -0.05 -29.98 -19.67
C ILE A 134 0.54 -30.46 -20.99
N SER A 135 1.85 -30.29 -21.17
CA SER A 135 2.57 -30.76 -22.36
C SER A 135 3.27 -32.08 -22.05
N ARG A 136 2.76 -33.19 -22.61
CA ARG A 136 3.34 -34.53 -22.41
C ARG A 136 4.67 -34.71 -23.14
N GLU A 137 4.79 -34.13 -24.33
CA GLU A 137 6.02 -34.22 -25.13
C GLU A 137 7.21 -33.52 -24.45
N GLU A 138 6.95 -32.41 -23.75
CA GLU A 138 7.98 -31.61 -23.09
C GLU A 138 8.16 -31.95 -21.60
N ASN A 139 7.36 -32.88 -21.04
CA ASN A 139 7.28 -33.16 -19.61
C ASN A 139 7.16 -31.88 -18.75
N THR A 140 6.38 -30.91 -19.25
CA THR A 140 6.30 -29.57 -18.70
C THR A 140 4.85 -29.14 -18.54
N VAL A 141 4.54 -28.60 -17.36
CA VAL A 141 3.23 -28.00 -17.07
C VAL A 141 3.38 -26.49 -17.07
N TYR A 142 2.56 -25.82 -17.87
CA TYR A 142 2.52 -24.37 -17.98
C TYR A 142 1.34 -23.81 -17.19
N LEU A 143 1.63 -22.92 -16.25
CA LEU A 143 0.64 -22.21 -15.43
C LEU A 143 0.74 -20.73 -15.71
N ASN A 144 -0.28 -20.12 -16.30
CA ASN A 144 -0.22 -18.70 -16.71
C ASN A 144 1.07 -18.39 -17.50
N ASN A 145 1.46 -19.29 -18.42
CA ASN A 145 2.68 -19.27 -19.23
C ASN A 145 4.01 -19.52 -18.49
N LEU A 146 3.99 -19.85 -17.20
CA LEU A 146 5.18 -20.29 -16.46
C LEU A 146 5.34 -21.81 -16.59
N GLY A 147 6.41 -22.27 -17.22
CA GLY A 147 6.71 -23.69 -17.43
C GLY A 147 7.44 -24.33 -16.25
N PHE A 148 6.90 -25.44 -15.75
CA PHE A 148 7.48 -26.25 -14.68
C PHE A 148 7.79 -27.64 -15.22
N LYS A 149 9.08 -27.99 -15.24
CA LYS A 149 9.52 -29.31 -15.67
C LYS A 149 9.27 -30.33 -14.57
N LEU A 150 8.51 -31.37 -14.88
CA LEU A 150 8.16 -32.43 -13.97
C LEU A 150 9.01 -33.69 -14.24
N THR A 151 9.10 -34.55 -13.23
CA THR A 151 9.56 -35.94 -13.44
C THR A 151 8.44 -36.76 -14.06
N ASP A 152 8.75 -37.86 -14.74
CA ASP A 152 7.74 -38.71 -15.40
C ASP A 152 6.63 -39.15 -14.42
N ALA A 153 7.02 -39.58 -13.21
CA ALA A 153 6.08 -39.98 -12.17
C ALA A 153 5.18 -38.82 -11.67
N ALA A 154 5.72 -37.59 -11.61
CA ALA A 154 4.95 -36.40 -11.25
C ALA A 154 4.02 -35.97 -12.40
N MET A 155 4.45 -36.17 -13.64
CA MET A 155 3.66 -35.88 -14.84
C MET A 155 2.46 -36.81 -14.98
N GLU A 156 2.63 -38.11 -14.69
CA GLU A 156 1.53 -39.08 -14.61
C GLU A 156 0.52 -38.69 -13.53
N THR A 157 1.01 -38.35 -12.33
CA THR A 157 0.16 -37.92 -11.21
C THR A 157 -0.63 -36.65 -11.57
N MET A 158 0.00 -35.66 -12.21
CA MET A 158 -0.69 -34.45 -12.68
C MET A 158 -1.73 -34.74 -13.74
N SER A 159 -1.44 -35.65 -14.67
CA SER A 159 -2.33 -35.99 -15.76
C SER A 159 -3.63 -36.61 -15.25
N ILE A 160 -3.53 -37.55 -14.31
CA ILE A 160 -4.69 -38.22 -13.70
C ILE A 160 -5.53 -37.24 -12.88
N LEU A 161 -4.88 -36.36 -12.12
CA LEU A 161 -5.58 -35.32 -11.36
C LEU A 161 -6.27 -34.30 -12.29
N ALA A 162 -5.68 -34.00 -13.44
CA ALA A 162 -6.26 -33.10 -14.43
C ALA A 162 -7.48 -33.73 -15.12
N GLU A 163 -7.40 -35.01 -15.47
CA GLU A 163 -8.49 -35.78 -16.05
C GLU A 163 -9.66 -35.89 -15.06
N ALA A 164 -9.40 -36.36 -13.83
CA ALA A 164 -10.42 -36.38 -12.78
C ALA A 164 -11.02 -34.99 -12.52
N ARG A 165 -10.23 -33.92 -12.63
CA ARG A 165 -10.76 -32.56 -12.47
C ARG A 165 -11.69 -32.14 -13.61
N MET A 166 -11.40 -32.53 -14.85
CA MET A 166 -12.29 -32.29 -16.00
C MET A 166 -13.65 -32.96 -15.80
N ASP A 167 -13.64 -34.13 -15.15
CA ASP A 167 -14.84 -34.91 -14.80
C ASP A 167 -15.49 -34.50 -13.45
N ASP A 168 -14.98 -33.45 -12.79
CA ASP A 168 -15.43 -32.98 -11.46
C ASP A 168 -15.27 -34.04 -10.32
N ASP A 169 -14.39 -35.01 -10.52
CA ASP A 169 -14.11 -36.10 -9.58
C ASP A 169 -13.02 -35.76 -8.54
N VAL A 170 -13.10 -36.45 -7.41
CA VAL A 170 -12.12 -36.37 -6.31
C VAL A 170 -11.53 -37.75 -6.12
N LEU A 171 -10.20 -37.87 -6.21
CA LEU A 171 -9.50 -39.15 -6.11
C LEU A 171 -8.86 -39.32 -4.73
N SER A 172 -9.10 -40.45 -4.09
CA SER A 172 -8.35 -40.90 -2.90
C SER A 172 -6.90 -41.26 -3.23
N GLY A 173 -6.04 -41.31 -2.22
CA GLY A 173 -4.65 -41.75 -2.41
C GLY A 173 -4.55 -43.18 -2.94
N VAL A 174 -5.46 -44.07 -2.52
CA VAL A 174 -5.57 -45.45 -3.05
C VAL A 174 -5.92 -45.45 -4.54
N GLU A 175 -6.92 -44.67 -4.97
CA GLU A 175 -7.33 -44.59 -6.38
C GLU A 175 -6.22 -44.01 -7.25
N ILE A 176 -5.52 -42.98 -6.77
CA ILE A 176 -4.36 -42.40 -7.48
C ILE A 176 -3.28 -43.47 -7.69
N GLU A 177 -2.97 -44.26 -6.67
CA GLU A 177 -1.96 -45.32 -6.78
C GLU A 177 -2.42 -46.45 -7.70
N ALA A 178 -3.69 -46.86 -7.62
CA ALA A 178 -4.25 -47.92 -8.45
C ALA A 178 -4.21 -47.54 -9.95
N ILE A 179 -4.61 -46.31 -10.30
CA ILE A 179 -4.61 -45.82 -11.68
C ILE A 179 -3.18 -45.69 -12.22
N ILE A 180 -2.24 -45.16 -11.43
CA ILE A 180 -0.84 -44.99 -11.87
C ILE A 180 -0.12 -46.35 -12.01
N SER A 181 -0.30 -47.25 -11.04
CA SER A 181 0.43 -48.52 -11.00
C SER A 181 -0.23 -49.66 -11.78
N GLY A 182 -1.50 -49.47 -12.20
CA GLY A 182 -2.29 -50.49 -12.89
C GLY A 182 -2.65 -51.70 -12.00
N ARG A 183 -2.59 -51.54 -10.68
CA ARG A 183 -2.90 -52.58 -9.68
C ARG A 183 -4.32 -52.40 -9.15
N ASP A 184 -4.90 -53.48 -8.62
CA ASP A 184 -6.19 -53.40 -7.94
C ASP A 184 -6.11 -52.49 -6.71
N ALA A 185 -7.17 -51.70 -6.49
CA ALA A 185 -7.26 -50.76 -5.37
C ALA A 185 -7.12 -51.44 -3.99
N SER A 186 -7.44 -52.73 -3.88
CA SER A 186 -7.25 -53.52 -2.65
C SER A 186 -5.79 -53.71 -2.27
N ASP A 187 -4.88 -53.60 -3.25
CA ASP A 187 -3.45 -53.88 -3.09
C ASP A 187 -2.61 -52.59 -2.98
N CYS A 188 -3.28 -51.44 -2.97
CA CYS A 188 -2.71 -50.10 -2.94
C CYS A 188 -2.88 -49.46 -1.56
N GLU A 189 -1.86 -48.70 -1.15
CA GLU A 189 -1.87 -48.00 0.14
C GLU A 189 -2.13 -46.49 -0.04
N GLU A 190 -3.01 -45.93 0.79
CA GLU A 190 -3.28 -44.48 0.82
C GLU A 190 -2.01 -43.65 1.05
N ALA A 191 -1.05 -44.17 1.83
CA ALA A 191 0.22 -43.52 2.12
C ALA A 191 1.12 -43.40 0.88
N ALA A 192 1.04 -44.36 -0.05
CA ALA A 192 1.79 -44.31 -1.31
C ALA A 192 1.27 -43.18 -2.22
N GLY A 193 -0.06 -43.08 -2.38
CA GLY A 193 -0.70 -41.99 -3.11
C GLY A 193 -0.43 -40.62 -2.48
N ALA A 194 -0.54 -40.51 -1.15
CA ALA A 194 -0.20 -39.28 -0.43
C ALA A 194 1.28 -38.84 -0.65
N THR A 195 2.19 -39.80 -0.78
CA THR A 195 3.61 -39.54 -1.07
C THR A 195 3.81 -39.02 -2.50
N ARG A 196 3.07 -39.52 -3.49
CA ARG A 196 3.10 -38.99 -4.86
C ARG A 196 2.61 -37.55 -4.91
N ILE A 197 1.51 -37.24 -4.23
CA ILE A 197 1.00 -35.87 -4.09
C ILE A 197 2.04 -34.96 -3.43
N LYS A 198 2.71 -35.44 -2.38
CA LYS A 198 3.77 -34.68 -1.72
C LYS A 198 4.92 -34.37 -2.68
N ARG A 199 5.44 -35.38 -3.40
CA ARG A 199 6.53 -35.19 -4.38
C ARG A 199 6.15 -34.26 -5.52
N LEU A 200 4.91 -34.35 -5.98
CA LEU A 200 4.37 -33.46 -6.99
C LEU A 200 4.38 -32.00 -6.50
N ARG A 201 3.90 -31.75 -5.28
CA ARG A 201 3.97 -30.43 -4.64
C ARG A 201 5.42 -29.95 -4.46
N ASP A 202 6.31 -30.84 -4.04
CA ASP A 202 7.73 -30.52 -3.88
C ASP A 202 8.36 -30.10 -5.23
N THR A 203 7.94 -30.73 -6.34
CA THR A 203 8.43 -30.43 -7.70
C THR A 203 7.85 -29.11 -8.26
N LEU A 204 6.59 -28.79 -7.93
CA LEU A 204 5.93 -27.55 -8.36
C LEU A 204 6.35 -26.32 -7.54
N GLY A 205 7.12 -26.50 -6.46
CA GLY A 205 7.73 -25.42 -5.69
C GLY A 205 7.08 -25.15 -4.33
N ASN A 206 7.88 -24.55 -3.44
CA ASN A 206 7.73 -24.72 -1.99
C ASN A 206 6.47 -24.10 -1.35
N GLN A 207 5.85 -22.99 -1.81
CA GLN A 207 4.74 -22.41 -1.01
C GLN A 207 3.59 -21.73 -1.77
N ILE A 208 3.78 -21.17 -2.97
CA ILE A 208 2.73 -20.34 -3.59
C ILE A 208 1.90 -21.13 -4.62
N VAL A 209 2.51 -22.07 -5.36
CA VAL A 209 1.85 -22.82 -6.45
C VAL A 209 1.19 -24.11 -5.96
N SER A 210 1.77 -24.79 -4.95
CA SER A 210 1.35 -26.12 -4.51
C SER A 210 0.03 -26.16 -3.73
N GLU A 211 -0.30 -25.11 -2.95
CA GLU A 211 -1.60 -25.00 -2.27
C GLU A 211 -2.73 -24.60 -3.23
N LEU A 212 -2.39 -23.88 -4.31
CA LEU A 212 -3.35 -23.39 -5.31
C LEU A 212 -3.67 -24.42 -6.39
N LEU A 213 -2.90 -25.50 -6.50
CA LEU A 213 -3.11 -26.54 -7.50
C LEU A 213 -3.72 -27.82 -6.96
N VAL A 214 -3.26 -28.38 -5.84
CA VAL A 214 -3.79 -29.65 -5.33
C VAL A 214 -4.47 -29.45 -3.98
N LYS A 215 -5.80 -29.46 -3.97
CA LYS A 215 -6.62 -29.35 -2.75
C LYS A 215 -6.79 -30.73 -2.12
N ASN A 216 -6.44 -30.84 -0.84
CA ASN A 216 -6.83 -31.99 -0.03
C ASN A 216 -8.21 -31.72 0.58
N ILE A 217 -9.17 -32.58 0.30
CA ILE A 217 -10.48 -32.58 0.94
C ILE A 217 -10.45 -33.64 2.03
N ALA A 218 -10.55 -33.20 3.28
CA ALA A 218 -10.52 -34.08 4.44
C ALA A 218 -11.53 -35.23 4.27
N ARG A 219 -11.03 -36.47 4.38
CA ARG A 219 -11.81 -37.72 4.26
C ARG A 219 -12.42 -38.00 2.89
N ARG A 220 -12.04 -37.28 1.83
CA ARG A 220 -12.50 -37.54 0.45
C ARG A 220 -11.36 -37.75 -0.54
N GLY A 221 -10.20 -37.14 -0.33
CA GLY A 221 -9.03 -37.32 -1.21
C GLY A 221 -8.49 -36.00 -1.75
N TYR A 222 -7.98 -36.04 -2.97
CA TYR A 222 -7.24 -34.97 -3.63
C TYR A 222 -7.94 -34.57 -4.93
N MET A 223 -7.96 -33.27 -5.22
CA MET A 223 -8.46 -32.72 -6.47
C MET A 223 -7.62 -31.53 -6.90
N LEU A 224 -7.67 -31.15 -8.18
CA LEU A 224 -7.08 -29.87 -8.57
C LEU A 224 -7.98 -28.69 -8.13
N ALA A 225 -7.37 -27.61 -7.65
CA ALA A 225 -8.09 -26.40 -7.23
C ALA A 225 -8.43 -25.46 -8.42
N VAL A 226 -7.92 -25.74 -9.61
CA VAL A 226 -8.19 -24.96 -10.84
C VAL A 226 -9.58 -25.28 -11.41
N GLY A 227 -10.16 -24.37 -12.19
CA GLY A 227 -11.41 -24.63 -12.92
C GLY A 227 -11.20 -25.62 -14.07
N LYS A 228 -12.22 -26.42 -14.41
CA LYS A 228 -12.13 -27.36 -15.54
C LYS A 228 -11.96 -26.67 -16.90
N ASP A 229 -12.54 -25.47 -17.05
CA ASP A 229 -12.53 -24.70 -18.31
C ASP A 229 -11.16 -24.15 -18.71
N VAL A 230 -10.19 -24.16 -17.79
CA VAL A 230 -8.84 -23.62 -18.00
C VAL A 230 -7.78 -24.70 -18.25
N ILE A 231 -8.16 -25.98 -18.19
CA ILE A 231 -7.25 -27.12 -18.38
C ILE A 231 -7.15 -27.48 -19.85
N LYS A 232 -5.93 -27.56 -20.38
CA LYS A 232 -5.63 -28.07 -21.73
C LYS A 232 -4.52 -29.10 -21.64
N VAL A 233 -4.73 -30.26 -22.24
CA VAL A 233 -3.74 -31.32 -22.35
C VAL A 233 -3.31 -31.41 -23.82
N ILE A 234 -2.01 -31.35 -24.07
CA ILE A 234 -1.39 -31.43 -25.40
C ILE A 234 -0.32 -32.54 -25.38
#